data_AF-A0A1W9R2L7-F1
#
_entry.id   AF-A0A1W9R2L7-F1
#
_cell.length_a   1.000
_cell.length_b   1.000
_cell.length_c   1.000
_cell.angle_alpha   90.00
_cell.angle_beta   90.00
_cell.angle_gamma   90.00
#
_symmetry.space_group_name_H-M   'P 1'
#
loop_
_entity.id
_entity.type
_entity.pdbx_description
1 polymer ?
#
loop_
_entity_poly.entity_id
_entity_poly.type
_entity_poly.pdbx_seq_one_letter_code
_entity_poly.pdbx_strand_id
1 'polypeptide(L)'
;MARFNFKQVIYAGMVAIAAVDERVTKFEKKHINHVFDRYMKLSGKERNEVLKIWESNQDTFTDIVIEELRAFSKRDQIEAYTFIMKFISWSKTQYNLSTKTIPKGVDPERAEINLYYDEAAKIRKQLDFTDNEYAIATRTRK
;
A
#
# COMPACT_ATOMS: atom_id res chain seq x y z
N MET A 1 -13.63 12.43 -12.98
CA MET A 1 -13.19 13.49 -12.04
C MET A 1 -12.34 12.80 -11.00
N ALA A 2 -11.11 13.25 -10.73
CA ALA A 2 -10.18 12.55 -9.85
C ALA A 2 -10.77 12.40 -8.43
N ARG A 3 -10.82 11.17 -7.92
CA ARG A 3 -11.33 10.85 -6.57
C ARG A 3 -10.33 11.20 -5.48
N PHE A 4 -9.05 11.31 -5.83
CA PHE A 4 -7.96 11.52 -4.90
C PHE A 4 -6.98 12.57 -5.44
N ASN A 5 -6.39 13.36 -4.53
CA ASN A 5 -5.14 14.04 -4.85
C ASN A 5 -3.95 13.05 -4.78
N PHE A 6 -2.77 13.44 -5.29
CA PHE A 6 -1.61 12.53 -5.35
C PHE A 6 -1.24 11.89 -4.00
N LYS A 7 -1.26 12.68 -2.92
CA LYS A 7 -0.97 12.19 -1.56
C LYS A 7 -2.04 11.20 -1.08
N GLN A 8 -3.30 11.47 -1.39
CA GLN A 8 -4.42 10.57 -1.10
C GLN A 8 -4.33 9.28 -1.91
N VAL A 9 -3.91 9.32 -3.18
CA VAL A 9 -3.70 8.10 -3.99
C VAL A 9 -2.61 7.23 -3.39
N ILE A 10 -1.49 7.82 -2.95
CA ILE A 10 -0.41 7.07 -2.30
C ILE A 10 -0.92 6.41 -1.01
N TYR A 11 -1.65 7.18 -0.19
CA TYR A 11 -2.27 6.66 1.03
C TYR A 11 -3.28 5.55 0.72
N ALA A 12 -4.13 5.73 -0.30
CA ALA A 12 -5.09 4.76 -0.78
C ALA A 12 -4.41 3.48 -1.28
N GLY A 13 -3.26 3.58 -1.94
CA GLY A 13 -2.46 2.43 -2.34
C GLY A 13 -2.01 1.58 -1.16
N MET A 14 -1.55 2.18 -0.07
CA MET A 14 -1.22 1.41 1.13
C MET A 14 -2.47 0.83 1.83
N VAL A 15 -3.59 1.55 1.80
CA VAL A 15 -4.89 1.04 2.30
C VAL A 15 -5.36 -0.16 1.47
N ALA A 16 -5.22 -0.13 0.15
CA ALA A 16 -5.61 -1.23 -0.73
C ALA A 16 -4.81 -2.51 -0.42
N ILE A 17 -3.52 -2.38 -0.09
CA ILE A 17 -2.71 -3.52 0.35
C ILE A 17 -3.15 -4.04 1.71
N ALA A 18 -3.36 -3.17 2.69
CA ALA A 18 -3.87 -3.57 4.00
C ALA A 18 -5.23 -4.27 3.88
N ALA A 19 -6.10 -3.76 3.01
CA ALA A 19 -7.45 -4.28 2.80
C ALA A 19 -7.55 -5.61 2.03
N VAL A 20 -6.44 -6.34 1.84
CA VAL A 20 -6.44 -7.60 1.06
C VAL A 20 -7.33 -8.68 1.69
N ASP A 21 -7.60 -8.60 2.99
CA ASP A 21 -8.51 -9.47 3.74
C ASP A 21 -9.91 -8.85 3.96
N GLU A 22 -10.27 -7.86 3.13
CA GLU A 22 -11.51 -7.07 3.18
C GLU A 22 -11.65 -6.21 4.46
N ARG A 23 -10.59 -6.07 5.26
CA ARG A 23 -10.59 -5.30 6.50
C ARG A 23 -9.33 -4.43 6.59
N VAL A 24 -9.44 -3.34 7.33
CA VAL A 24 -8.27 -2.50 7.65
C VAL A 24 -8.26 -2.27 9.15
N THR A 25 -7.41 -3.03 9.83
CA THR A 25 -7.26 -3.03 11.27
C THR A 25 -6.63 -1.75 11.80
N LYS A 26 -6.76 -1.51 13.10
CA LYS A 26 -6.10 -0.38 13.77
C LYS A 26 -4.58 -0.46 13.68
N PHE A 27 -4.01 -1.67 13.66
CA PHE A 27 -2.56 -1.88 13.56
C PHE A 27 -2.05 -1.53 12.16
N GLU A 28 -2.75 -1.95 11.11
CA GLU A 28 -2.40 -1.58 9.74
C GLU A 28 -2.52 -0.09 9.51
N LYS A 29 -3.60 0.56 10.00
CA LYS A 29 -3.71 2.03 9.97
C LYS A 29 -2.51 2.69 10.64
N LYS A 30 -2.04 2.16 11.78
CA LYS A 30 -0.83 2.66 12.46
C LYS A 30 0.42 2.48 11.61
N HIS A 31 0.58 1.34 10.93
CA HIS A 31 1.72 1.08 10.04
C HIS A 31 1.71 1.98 8.81
N ILE A 32 0.56 2.13 8.16
CA ILE A 32 0.34 3.05 7.03
C ILE A 32 0.72 4.46 7.45
N ASN A 33 0.14 4.95 8.55
CA ASN A 33 0.43 6.29 9.07
C ASN A 33 1.91 6.46 9.39
N HIS A 34 2.54 5.48 10.02
CA HIS A 34 3.97 5.54 10.36
C HIS A 34 4.88 5.63 9.13
N VAL A 35 4.57 4.91 8.06
CA VAL A 35 5.34 4.97 6.81
C VAL A 35 5.05 6.26 6.06
N PHE A 36 3.79 6.65 5.96
CA PHE A 36 3.37 7.82 5.21
C PHE A 36 3.85 9.13 5.85
N ASP A 37 3.65 9.27 7.17
CA ASP A 37 3.92 10.52 7.91
C ASP A 37 5.41 10.88 8.00
N ARG A 38 6.30 9.94 7.65
CA ARG A 38 7.74 10.19 7.53
C ARG A 38 8.12 11.06 6.34
N TYR A 39 7.28 11.08 5.29
CA TYR A 39 7.62 11.72 4.02
C TYR A 39 6.55 12.72 3.58
N MET A 40 5.29 12.46 3.90
CA MET A 40 4.14 13.27 3.51
C MET A 40 3.22 13.48 4.71
N LYS A 41 2.26 14.41 4.60
CA LYS A 41 1.21 14.58 5.61
C LYS A 41 -0.14 14.73 4.92
N LEU A 42 -1.12 14.04 5.48
CA LEU A 42 -2.54 14.24 5.24
C LEU A 42 -3.20 14.64 6.56
N SER A 43 -4.14 15.57 6.49
CA SER A 43 -5.03 15.89 7.60
C SER A 43 -5.90 14.67 7.98
N GLY A 44 -6.44 14.66 9.19
CA GLY A 44 -7.38 13.61 9.60
C GLY A 44 -8.61 13.54 8.68
N LYS A 45 -9.05 14.68 8.13
CA LYS A 45 -10.15 14.76 7.18
C LYS A 45 -9.80 14.02 5.87
N GLU A 46 -8.66 14.32 5.27
CA GLU A 46 -8.24 13.68 4.02
C GLU A 46 -8.03 12.17 4.16
N ARG A 47 -7.50 11.71 5.30
CA ARG A 47 -7.37 10.26 5.58
C ARG A 47 -8.75 9.59 5.70
N ASN A 48 -9.68 10.25 6.39
CA ASN A 48 -11.03 9.74 6.55
C ASN A 48 -11.79 9.72 5.21
N GLU A 49 -11.54 10.66 4.31
CA GLU A 49 -12.10 10.62 2.95
C GLU A 49 -11.63 9.38 2.19
N VAL A 50 -10.34 9.04 2.26
CA VAL A 50 -9.82 7.81 1.64
C VAL A 50 -10.46 6.56 2.25
N LEU A 51 -10.54 6.48 3.58
CA LEU A 51 -11.15 5.33 4.26
C LEU A 51 -12.64 5.21 3.93
N LYS A 52 -13.38 6.31 3.79
CA LYS A 52 -14.79 6.29 3.38
C LYS A 52 -14.98 5.80 1.94
N ILE A 53 -14.08 6.19 1.04
CA ILE A 53 -14.10 5.71 -0.35
C ILE A 53 -13.81 4.21 -0.37
N TRP A 54 -12.85 3.74 0.43
CA TRP A 54 -12.60 2.31 0.61
C TRP A 54 -13.84 1.57 1.15
N GLU A 55 -14.42 2.03 2.27
CA GLU A 55 -15.61 1.41 2.87
C GLU A 55 -16.80 1.34 1.88
N SER A 56 -16.95 2.35 1.02
CA SER A 56 -18.03 2.39 0.02
C SER A 56 -17.73 1.56 -1.24
N ASN A 57 -16.50 1.12 -1.46
CA ASN A 57 -16.07 0.48 -2.71
C ASN A 57 -15.11 -0.70 -2.45
N GLN A 58 -15.31 -1.47 -1.38
CA GLN A 58 -14.33 -2.47 -0.93
C GLN A 58 -13.88 -3.42 -2.04
N ASP A 59 -14.82 -3.98 -2.81
CA ASP A 59 -14.54 -4.96 -3.87
C ASP A 59 -13.76 -4.37 -5.07
N THR A 60 -13.90 -3.07 -5.33
CA THR A 60 -13.30 -2.39 -6.50
C THR A 60 -12.26 -1.36 -6.10
N PHE A 61 -11.85 -1.32 -4.82
CA PHE A 61 -11.02 -0.24 -4.31
C PHE A 61 -9.63 -0.26 -4.93
N THR A 62 -9.01 -1.43 -5.07
CA THR A 62 -7.71 -1.58 -5.73
C THR A 62 -7.77 -1.08 -7.18
N ASP A 63 -8.84 -1.40 -7.92
CA ASP A 63 -9.01 -0.96 -9.31
C ASP A 63 -9.12 0.57 -9.41
N ILE A 64 -9.87 1.21 -8.49
CA ILE A 64 -9.95 2.67 -8.40
C ILE A 64 -8.56 3.27 -8.16
N VAL A 65 -7.78 2.69 -7.25
CA VAL A 65 -6.41 3.17 -6.97
C VAL A 65 -5.53 3.04 -8.21
N ILE A 66 -5.62 1.92 -8.94
CA ILE A 66 -4.87 1.70 -10.17
C ILE A 66 -5.26 2.73 -11.23
N GLU A 67 -6.55 2.97 -11.45
CA GLU A 67 -7.06 3.95 -12.42
C GLU A 67 -6.52 5.36 -12.09
N GLU A 68 -6.60 5.76 -10.83
CA GLU A 68 -6.12 7.06 -10.36
C GLU A 68 -4.59 7.17 -10.51
N LEU A 69 -3.84 6.11 -10.17
CA LEU A 69 -2.37 6.08 -10.34
C LEU A 69 -1.96 6.21 -11.81
N ARG A 70 -2.68 5.54 -12.73
CA ARG A 70 -2.39 5.58 -14.16
C ARG A 70 -2.58 6.97 -14.77
N ALA A 71 -3.37 7.83 -14.14
CA ALA A 71 -3.52 9.22 -14.56
C ALA A 71 -2.29 10.10 -14.24
N PHE A 72 -1.39 9.65 -13.35
CA PHE A 72 -0.17 10.36 -13.01
C PHE A 72 1.00 9.98 -13.93
N SER A 73 2.07 10.78 -13.88
CA SER A 73 3.29 10.50 -14.64
C SER A 73 3.93 9.19 -14.20
N LYS A 74 4.70 8.56 -15.10
CA LYS A 74 5.48 7.35 -14.78
C LYS A 74 6.33 7.51 -13.51
N ARG A 75 6.93 8.69 -13.32
CA ARG A 75 7.75 8.99 -12.14
C ARG A 75 6.92 8.93 -10.86
N ASP A 76 5.73 9.51 -10.89
CA ASP A 76 4.81 9.56 -9.75
C ASP A 76 4.23 8.17 -9.46
N GLN A 77 3.97 7.36 -10.49
CA GLN A 77 3.56 5.95 -10.34
C GLN A 77 4.66 5.13 -9.64
N ILE A 78 5.92 5.29 -10.03
CA ILE A 78 7.08 4.65 -9.39
C ILE A 78 7.20 5.10 -7.93
N GLU A 79 7.03 6.39 -7.65
CA GLU A 79 7.06 6.93 -6.30
C GLU A 79 5.95 6.31 -5.44
N ALA A 80 4.70 6.33 -5.91
CA ALA A 80 3.58 5.75 -5.21
C ALA A 80 3.76 4.25 -4.93
N TYR A 81 4.22 3.49 -5.93
CA TYR A 81 4.52 2.08 -5.75
C TYR A 81 5.68 1.86 -4.75
N THR A 82 6.66 2.76 -4.71
CA THR A 82 7.72 2.72 -3.68
C THR A 82 7.15 2.87 -2.27
N PHE A 83 6.16 3.72 -2.06
CA PHE A 83 5.49 3.86 -0.77
C PHE A 83 4.70 2.60 -0.38
N ILE A 84 4.01 1.98 -1.33
CA ILE A 84 3.37 0.67 -1.14
C ILE A 84 4.41 -0.36 -0.67
N MET A 85 5.54 -0.48 -1.35
CA MET A 85 6.60 -1.43 -0.98
C MET A 85 7.23 -1.11 0.39
N LYS A 86 7.37 0.17 0.75
CA LYS A 86 7.83 0.59 2.08
C LYS A 86 6.85 0.19 3.17
N PHE A 87 5.55 0.27 2.92
CA PHE A 87 4.52 -0.22 3.85
C PHE A 87 4.67 -1.71 4.10
N ILE A 88 4.76 -2.52 3.04
CA ILE A 88 4.93 -3.97 3.17
C ILE A 88 6.22 -4.32 3.92
N SER A 89 7.33 -3.65 3.57
CA SER A 89 8.61 -3.83 4.25
C SER A 89 8.56 -3.45 5.73
N TRP A 90 7.84 -2.39 6.07
CA TRP A 90 7.65 -1.97 7.46
C TRP A 90 6.80 -2.99 8.22
N SER A 91 5.66 -3.43 7.66
CA SER A 91 4.80 -4.45 8.26
C SER A 91 5.55 -5.76 8.51
N LYS A 92 6.37 -6.21 7.54
CA LYS A 92 7.28 -7.36 7.71
C LYS A 92 8.31 -7.16 8.81
N THR A 93 8.87 -5.95 8.94
CA THR A 93 9.82 -5.62 10.02
C THR A 93 9.12 -5.67 11.38
N GLN A 94 7.89 -5.14 11.49
CA GLN A 94 7.11 -5.20 12.73
C GLN A 94 6.76 -6.64 13.11
N TYR A 95 6.39 -7.48 12.13
CA TYR A 95 6.18 -8.91 12.34
C TYR A 95 7.47 -9.60 12.84
N ASN A 96 8.62 -9.35 12.22
CA ASN A 96 9.89 -9.96 12.64
C ASN A 96 10.36 -9.51 14.05
N LEU A 97 9.97 -8.31 14.48
CA LEU A 97 10.24 -7.78 15.82
C LEU A 97 9.19 -8.18 16.86
N SER A 98 8.09 -8.79 16.42
CA SER A 98 7.00 -9.22 17.29
C SER A 98 7.46 -10.36 18.19
N THR A 99 7.19 -10.26 19.48
CA THR A 99 7.42 -11.33 20.46
C THR A 99 6.21 -12.25 20.61
N LYS A 100 5.20 -12.13 19.74
CA LYS A 100 4.00 -12.94 19.79
C LYS A 100 4.33 -14.41 19.55
N THR A 101 3.66 -15.28 20.30
CA THR A 101 3.77 -16.73 20.11
C THR A 101 3.19 -17.12 18.76
N ILE A 102 4.04 -17.69 17.90
CA ILE A 102 3.64 -18.22 16.61
C ILE A 102 2.77 -19.46 16.83
N PRO A 103 1.52 -19.51 16.34
CA PRO A 103 0.67 -20.69 16.46
C PRO A 103 1.29 -21.90 15.74
N LYS A 104 1.05 -23.12 16.24
CA LYS A 104 1.48 -24.34 15.54
C LYS A 104 0.75 -24.45 14.20
N GLY A 105 1.49 -24.46 13.10
CA GLY A 105 0.92 -24.59 11.75
C GLY A 105 1.32 -23.43 10.84
N VAL A 106 0.39 -22.95 10.01
CA VAL A 106 0.59 -21.78 9.16
C VAL A 106 0.49 -20.52 10.02
N ASP A 107 1.54 -19.71 10.00
CA ASP A 107 1.53 -18.40 10.65
C ASP A 107 0.62 -17.44 9.87
N PRO A 108 -0.50 -16.98 10.46
CA PRO A 108 -1.46 -16.13 9.77
C PRO A 108 -0.90 -14.75 9.42
N GLU A 109 -0.07 -14.15 10.28
CA GLU A 109 0.51 -12.82 10.03
C GLU A 109 1.55 -12.91 8.89
N ARG A 110 2.28 -14.03 8.81
CA ARG A 110 3.19 -14.28 7.68
C ARG A 110 2.42 -14.52 6.37
N ALA A 111 1.32 -15.25 6.42
CA ALA A 111 0.47 -15.49 5.25
C ALA A 111 -0.14 -14.17 4.72
N GLU A 112 -0.60 -13.31 5.62
CA GLU A 112 -1.09 -11.96 5.31
C GLU A 112 -0.03 -11.09 4.63
N ILE A 113 1.21 -11.10 5.13
CA ILE A 113 2.32 -10.38 4.48
C ILE A 113 2.57 -10.89 3.04
N ASN A 114 2.41 -12.19 2.79
CA ASN A 114 2.53 -12.71 1.42
C ASN A 114 1.39 -12.20 0.53
N LEU A 115 0.15 -12.15 1.05
CA LEU A 115 -0.99 -11.57 0.33
C LEU A 115 -0.74 -10.09 -0.02
N TYR A 116 -0.09 -9.33 0.86
CA TYR A 116 0.31 -7.95 0.55
C TYR A 116 1.23 -7.87 -0.67
N TYR A 117 2.20 -8.77 -0.80
CA TYR A 117 3.08 -8.82 -1.97
C TYR A 117 2.33 -9.22 -3.25
N ASP A 118 1.39 -10.17 -3.14
CA ASP A 118 0.56 -10.59 -4.28
C ASP A 118 -0.33 -9.44 -4.77
N GLU A 119 -0.95 -8.69 -3.85
CA GLU A 119 -1.77 -7.53 -4.17
C GLU A 119 -0.93 -6.39 -4.77
N ALA A 120 0.26 -6.14 -4.21
CA ALA A 120 1.20 -5.18 -4.80
C ALA A 120 1.64 -5.59 -6.20
N ALA A 121 1.84 -6.88 -6.46
CA ALA A 121 2.18 -7.38 -7.79
C ALA A 121 1.04 -7.14 -8.81
N LYS A 122 -0.23 -7.21 -8.39
CA LYS A 122 -1.38 -6.85 -9.23
C LYS A 122 -1.34 -5.38 -9.61
N ILE A 123 -1.18 -4.48 -8.62
CA ILE A 123 -1.05 -3.04 -8.86
C ILE A 123 0.11 -2.78 -9.83
N ARG A 124 1.28 -3.32 -9.52
CA ARG A 124 2.50 -3.17 -10.31
C ARG A 124 2.31 -3.50 -11.78
N LYS A 125 1.67 -4.63 -12.09
CA LYS A 125 1.45 -5.10 -13.47
C LYS A 125 0.57 -4.15 -14.31
N GLN A 126 -0.23 -3.32 -13.66
CA GLN A 126 -1.14 -2.38 -14.33
C GLN A 126 -0.57 -0.95 -14.44
N LEU A 127 0.56 -0.66 -13.81
CA LEU A 127 1.24 0.63 -13.90
C LEU A 127 2.19 0.69 -15.10
N ASP A 128 2.40 1.89 -15.62
CA ASP A 128 3.16 2.17 -16.84
C ASP A 128 4.67 2.27 -16.58
N PHE A 129 5.26 1.26 -15.93
CA PHE A 129 6.72 1.12 -15.81
C PHE A 129 7.15 -0.35 -15.81
N THR A 130 8.43 -0.60 -16.00
CA THR A 130 9.08 -1.93 -15.97
C THR A 130 9.85 -2.15 -14.67
N ASP A 131 10.12 -3.40 -14.32
CA ASP A 131 10.84 -3.71 -13.07
C ASP A 131 12.28 -3.17 -13.11
N ASN A 132 12.85 -3.09 -14.31
CA ASN A 132 14.14 -2.42 -14.54
C ASN A 132 14.06 -0.92 -14.25
N GLU A 133 13.04 -0.23 -14.75
CA GLU A 133 12.83 1.21 -14.48
C GLU A 133 12.62 1.45 -12.97
N TYR A 134 11.81 0.60 -12.32
CA TYR A 134 11.64 0.65 -10.87
C TYR A 134 12.96 0.43 -10.13
N ALA A 135 13.75 -0.57 -10.53
CA ALA A 135 15.02 -0.90 -9.88
C ALA A 135 16.06 0.21 -10.02
N ILE A 136 16.11 0.86 -11.19
CA ILE A 136 16.96 2.03 -11.45
C ILE A 136 16.53 3.20 -10.57
N ALA A 137 15.23 3.52 -10.55
CA ALA A 137 14.69 4.66 -9.79
C ALA A 137 14.88 4.49 -8.27
N THR A 138 14.76 3.26 -7.77
CA THR A 138 14.91 2.94 -6.33
C THR A 138 16.32 2.55 -5.92
N ARG A 139 17.28 2.50 -6.85
CA ARG A 139 18.65 2.00 -6.62
C ARG A 139 18.69 0.60 -6.00
N THR A 140 17.72 -0.23 -6.33
CA THR A 140 17.64 -1.63 -5.86
C THR A 140 18.34 -2.61 -6.80
N ARG A 141 18.81 -2.14 -7.96
CA ARG A 141 19.70 -2.89 -8.85
C ARG A 141 21.09 -2.97 -8.19
N LYS A 142 21.43 -4.14 -7.65
CA LYS A 142 22.80 -4.48 -7.25
C LYS A 142 23.59 -4.95 -8.47
#